data_AF-A0A7V2LQK0-F1
#
_entry.id   AF-A0A7V2LQK0-F1
#
_cell.length_a   1.000
_cell.length_b   1.000
_cell.length_c   1.000
_cell.angle_alpha   90.00
_cell.angle_beta   90.00
_cell.angle_gamma   90.00
#
_symmetry.space_group_name_H-M   'P 1'
#
loop_
_entity.id
_entity.type
_entity.pdbx_description
1 polymer ?
#
loop_
_entity_poly.entity_id
_entity_poly.type
_entity_poly.pdbx_seq_one_letter_code
_entity_poly.pdbx_strand_id
1 'polypeptide(L)'
;MKRLVLLVIIGLIIQLGAYSPAQSADEEPVQVRELNFVFIHGAGSNVCNFQLFTDIMMEEIRPYILEYEEANPGIEIEVNILARCFPSDEDIETWAENIADSINEYFPGRDNLILIGHSAGGKAALYAVAHNVGGLADRVALVVTINSPIKSLDGYYVTGGGSVMDYCRARWLLSDRGICNSISYYDSSQDGSWVGTNSHWLAFISAEASPVSEQFNPGGIDGWPRDMDDSAIPISAQYASGADVVYYGEHAHSDYASDEEVAGFMVEQILHYIFGGGVECSVFARGGSFEHKANWLLGTDYWEDVVGGILVNSGLLEHRNESYFIWQVWEDVVGGCPPGSQRANYIVNLVNPFLFFTSIQESYWLSADNPEDCRLYLRTMAAPRNEVQVEWSIYRQGLLPEGVERNHYEVEIVAGTPLTSVQRVEWLSDNPCDLMLQIWSRAERPLRWFRVEWRVYSTEIRQISIIDELSAYVVTGS
;
A
#
# COMPACT_ATOMS: atom_id res chain seq x y z
N MET A 1 38.67 -14.56 -83.48
CA MET A 1 37.71 -15.37 -82.68
C MET A 1 38.37 -16.23 -81.59
N LYS A 2 39.46 -16.97 -81.82
CA LYS A 2 40.05 -17.87 -80.80
C LYS A 2 40.56 -17.19 -79.51
N ARG A 3 41.03 -15.93 -79.55
CA ARG A 3 41.50 -15.21 -78.35
C ARG A 3 40.38 -14.64 -77.47
N LEU A 4 39.20 -14.37 -78.05
CA LEU A 4 38.06 -13.85 -77.30
C LEU A 4 37.41 -14.97 -76.45
N VAL A 5 37.32 -16.17 -77.02
CA VAL A 5 36.80 -17.37 -76.31
C VAL A 5 37.66 -17.73 -75.11
N LEU A 6 39.00 -17.60 -75.23
CA LEU A 6 39.91 -17.87 -74.12
C LEU A 6 39.73 -16.88 -72.96
N LEU A 7 39.50 -15.59 -73.26
CA LEU A 7 39.25 -14.56 -72.25
C LEU A 7 37.89 -14.74 -71.55
N VAL A 8 36.86 -15.18 -72.28
CA VAL A 8 35.55 -15.49 -71.71
C VAL A 8 35.64 -16.71 -70.79
N ILE A 9 36.38 -17.76 -71.18
CA ILE A 9 36.59 -18.95 -70.34
C ILE A 9 37.39 -18.61 -69.07
N ILE A 10 38.45 -17.80 -69.19
CA ILE A 10 39.23 -17.35 -68.02
C ILE A 10 38.38 -16.48 -67.10
N GLY A 11 37.55 -15.58 -67.65
CA GLY A 11 36.61 -14.78 -66.87
C GLY A 11 35.56 -15.60 -66.12
N LEU A 12 35.02 -16.64 -66.76
CA LEU A 12 34.07 -17.59 -66.14
C LEU A 12 34.73 -18.45 -65.05
N ILE A 13 35.97 -18.88 -65.24
CA ILE A 13 36.72 -19.66 -64.23
C ILE A 13 37.07 -18.78 -63.01
N ILE A 14 37.36 -17.49 -63.22
CA ILE A 14 37.63 -16.56 -62.12
C ILE A 14 36.33 -16.21 -61.37
N GLN A 15 35.18 -16.11 -62.04
CA GLN A 15 33.88 -15.94 -61.37
C GLN A 15 33.43 -17.19 -60.60
N LEU A 16 33.80 -18.39 -61.06
CA LEU A 16 33.53 -19.63 -60.34
C LEU A 16 34.52 -19.90 -59.19
N GLY A 17 35.73 -19.34 -59.24
CA GLY A 17 36.76 -19.46 -58.20
C GLY A 17 36.67 -18.42 -57.07
N ALA A 18 35.77 -17.44 -57.18
CA ALA A 18 35.56 -16.39 -56.19
C ALA A 18 34.32 -16.60 -55.30
N TYR A 19 33.72 -17.80 -55.32
CA TYR A 19 32.87 -18.25 -54.22
C TYR A 19 33.78 -18.79 -53.12
N SER A 20 34.38 -17.89 -52.36
CA SER A 20 34.63 -18.24 -50.96
C SER A 20 33.26 -18.59 -50.39
N PRO A 21 33.07 -19.73 -49.68
CA PRO A 21 31.92 -19.80 -48.82
C PRO A 21 32.02 -18.53 -47.97
N ALA A 22 30.99 -17.69 -47.97
CA ALA A 22 30.83 -16.78 -46.87
C ALA A 22 30.90 -17.71 -45.65
N GLN A 23 32.00 -17.66 -44.89
CA GLN A 23 31.96 -18.16 -43.53
C GLN A 23 30.73 -17.46 -42.97
N SER A 24 29.70 -18.23 -42.62
CA SER A 24 28.71 -17.70 -41.70
C SER A 24 29.56 -17.13 -40.58
N ALA A 25 29.38 -15.85 -40.28
CA ALA A 25 29.89 -15.33 -39.03
C ALA A 25 29.47 -16.36 -37.97
N ASP A 26 30.42 -16.86 -37.19
CA ASP A 26 30.10 -17.73 -36.06
C ASP A 26 28.93 -17.03 -35.35
N GLU A 27 27.78 -17.72 -35.23
CA GLU A 27 26.61 -17.15 -34.56
C GLU A 27 27.09 -16.64 -33.21
N GLU A 28 26.93 -15.34 -32.97
CA GLU A 28 27.36 -14.76 -31.71
C GLU A 28 26.67 -15.54 -30.59
N PRO A 29 27.41 -15.96 -29.55
CA PRO A 29 26.86 -16.76 -28.48
C PRO A 29 25.66 -16.04 -27.88
N VAL A 30 24.49 -16.68 -27.95
CA VAL A 30 23.26 -16.13 -27.40
C VAL A 30 23.30 -16.25 -25.89
N GLN A 31 23.05 -15.13 -25.21
CA GLN A 31 22.87 -15.07 -23.77
C GLN A 31 21.40 -15.29 -23.45
N VAL A 32 21.09 -16.33 -22.71
CA VAL A 32 19.72 -16.61 -22.28
C VAL A 32 19.54 -16.11 -20.84
N ARG A 33 18.51 -15.30 -20.63
CA ARG A 33 18.03 -14.89 -19.30
C ARG A 33 16.72 -15.60 -19.00
N GLU A 34 16.63 -16.22 -17.83
CA GLU A 34 15.40 -16.87 -17.40
C GLU A 34 14.59 -15.98 -16.45
N LEU A 35 13.28 -15.95 -16.67
CA LEU A 35 12.27 -15.45 -15.74
C LEU A 35 11.51 -16.65 -15.16
N ASN A 36 11.81 -16.99 -13.91
CA ASN A 36 11.32 -18.20 -13.27
C ASN A 36 10.26 -17.85 -12.21
N PHE A 37 9.00 -17.79 -12.62
CA PHE A 37 7.88 -17.42 -11.75
C PHE A 37 7.43 -18.58 -10.86
N VAL A 38 7.22 -18.29 -9.57
CA VAL A 38 6.71 -19.24 -8.58
C VAL A 38 5.48 -18.65 -7.89
N PHE A 39 4.33 -19.31 -8.03
CA PHE A 39 3.06 -18.83 -7.47
C PHE A 39 2.70 -19.53 -6.16
N ILE A 40 2.36 -18.74 -5.12
CA ILE A 40 2.15 -19.21 -3.75
C ILE A 40 0.80 -18.70 -3.22
N HIS A 41 -0.19 -19.59 -3.13
CA HIS A 41 -1.56 -19.25 -2.72
C HIS A 41 -1.66 -18.86 -1.23
N GLY A 42 -2.76 -18.17 -0.89
CA GLY A 42 -3.10 -17.82 0.49
C GLY A 42 -3.55 -18.99 1.36
N ALA A 43 -3.73 -18.70 2.65
CA ALA A 43 -4.21 -19.66 3.65
C ALA A 43 -5.65 -20.11 3.33
N GLY A 44 -5.94 -21.40 3.55
CA GLY A 44 -7.23 -22.00 3.22
C GLY A 44 -7.56 -22.07 1.71
N SER A 45 -6.66 -21.62 0.84
CA SER A 45 -6.82 -21.62 -0.61
C SER A 45 -6.00 -22.73 -1.29
N ASN A 46 -6.01 -22.75 -2.63
CA ASN A 46 -5.22 -23.63 -3.48
C ASN A 46 -4.70 -22.87 -4.72
N VAL A 47 -3.81 -23.52 -5.48
CA VAL A 47 -3.13 -22.91 -6.62
C VAL A 47 -4.06 -22.40 -7.74
N CYS A 48 -5.26 -22.98 -7.88
CA CYS A 48 -6.19 -22.58 -8.94
C CYS A 48 -6.67 -21.13 -8.79
N ASN A 49 -6.50 -20.51 -7.61
CA ASN A 49 -6.79 -19.09 -7.43
C ASN A 49 -5.86 -18.18 -8.25
N PHE A 50 -4.68 -18.66 -8.67
CA PHE A 50 -3.80 -17.92 -9.55
C PHE A 50 -4.06 -18.17 -11.04
N GLN A 51 -5.00 -19.05 -11.42
CA GLN A 51 -5.15 -19.46 -12.83
C GLN A 51 -5.37 -18.26 -13.76
N LEU A 52 -6.34 -17.40 -13.45
CA LEU A 52 -6.62 -16.20 -14.25
C LEU A 52 -5.38 -15.29 -14.34
N PHE A 53 -4.75 -15.03 -13.19
CA PHE A 53 -3.56 -14.20 -13.09
C PHE A 53 -2.39 -14.75 -13.92
N THR A 54 -2.15 -16.07 -13.87
CA THR A 54 -1.10 -16.71 -14.65
C THR A 54 -1.40 -16.71 -16.14
N ASP A 55 -2.67 -16.86 -16.53
CA ASP A 55 -3.08 -16.86 -17.93
C ASP A 55 -2.83 -15.47 -18.54
N ILE A 56 -3.24 -14.40 -17.84
CA ILE A 56 -2.99 -13.01 -18.25
C ILE A 56 -1.49 -12.71 -18.29
N MET A 57 -0.73 -13.12 -17.27
CA MET A 57 0.73 -12.92 -17.25
C MET A 57 1.42 -13.54 -18.46
N MET A 58 1.02 -14.75 -18.85
CA MET A 58 1.62 -15.43 -20.00
C MET A 58 1.20 -14.83 -21.35
N GLU A 59 0.04 -14.19 -21.42
CA GLU A 59 -0.39 -13.44 -22.60
C GLU A 59 0.38 -12.12 -22.71
N GLU A 60 0.42 -11.35 -21.64
CA GLU A 60 0.97 -9.99 -21.61
C GLU A 60 2.49 -9.93 -21.60
N ILE A 61 3.21 -10.93 -21.07
CA ILE A 61 4.68 -10.89 -20.99
C ILE A 61 5.36 -10.89 -22.37
N ARG A 62 4.70 -11.44 -23.40
CA ARG A 62 5.32 -11.67 -24.70
C ARG A 62 5.70 -10.37 -25.43
N PRO A 63 4.83 -9.34 -25.53
CA PRO A 63 5.22 -8.02 -26.02
C PRO A 63 6.46 -7.44 -25.34
N TYR A 64 6.55 -7.52 -24.00
CA TYR A 64 7.70 -6.99 -23.25
C TYR A 64 9.00 -7.72 -23.58
N ILE A 65 8.94 -9.05 -23.70
CA ILE A 65 10.09 -9.86 -24.11
C ILE A 65 10.56 -9.43 -25.50
N LEU A 66 9.65 -9.35 -26.47
CA LEU A 66 10.00 -8.98 -27.84
C LEU A 66 10.63 -7.58 -27.91
N GLU A 67 10.06 -6.60 -27.20
CA GLU A 67 10.61 -5.25 -27.14
C GLU A 67 12.02 -5.25 -26.52
N TYR A 68 12.23 -6.01 -25.44
CA TYR A 68 13.52 -6.09 -24.77
C TYR A 68 14.58 -6.78 -25.64
N GLU A 69 14.25 -7.90 -26.29
CA GLU A 69 15.16 -8.64 -27.18
C GLU A 69 15.52 -7.82 -28.43
N GLU A 70 14.56 -7.06 -28.99
CA GLU A 70 14.82 -6.13 -30.10
C GLU A 70 15.79 -5.00 -29.70
N ALA A 71 15.65 -4.50 -28.46
CA ALA A 71 16.54 -3.48 -27.91
C ALA A 71 17.92 -4.04 -27.52
N ASN A 72 18.04 -5.33 -27.24
CA ASN A 72 19.25 -6.00 -26.76
C ASN A 72 19.64 -7.22 -27.62
N PRO A 73 20.21 -7.02 -28.82
CA PRO A 73 20.59 -8.12 -29.71
C PRO A 73 21.55 -9.10 -29.04
N GLY A 74 21.29 -10.40 -29.23
CA GLY A 74 22.09 -11.49 -28.64
C GLY A 74 21.63 -11.90 -27.23
N ILE A 75 20.56 -11.30 -26.71
CA ILE A 75 19.85 -11.78 -25.52
C ILE A 75 18.56 -12.46 -25.95
N GLU A 76 18.27 -13.62 -25.36
CA GLU A 76 16.97 -14.30 -25.41
C GLU A 76 16.40 -14.43 -24.00
N ILE A 77 15.07 -14.32 -23.87
CA ILE A 77 14.38 -14.47 -22.60
C ILE A 77 13.54 -15.74 -22.60
N GLU A 78 13.81 -16.61 -21.63
CA GLU A 78 13.00 -17.81 -21.36
C GLU A 78 12.12 -17.59 -20.13
N VAL A 79 10.85 -17.98 -20.23
CA VAL A 79 9.88 -17.88 -19.13
C VAL A 79 9.49 -19.27 -18.66
N ASN A 80 9.57 -19.50 -17.35
CA ASN A 80 9.11 -20.73 -16.72
C ASN A 80 8.17 -20.42 -15.57
N ILE A 81 7.19 -21.31 -15.35
CA ILE A 81 6.23 -21.21 -14.24
C ILE A 81 6.28 -22.46 -13.36
N LEU A 82 6.30 -22.25 -12.06
CA LEU A 82 6.02 -23.25 -11.04
C LEU A 82 4.78 -22.82 -10.23
N ALA A 83 3.69 -23.55 -10.40
CA ALA A 83 2.46 -23.35 -9.64
C ALA A 83 2.08 -24.68 -8.98
N ARG A 84 2.13 -24.74 -7.64
CA ARG A 84 1.88 -25.98 -6.87
C ARG A 84 0.88 -25.74 -5.76
N CYS A 85 0.13 -26.78 -5.41
CA CYS A 85 -0.73 -26.78 -4.23
C CYS A 85 0.13 -27.07 -3.00
N PHE A 86 0.44 -26.04 -2.24
CA PHE A 86 1.07 -26.17 -0.93
C PHE A 86 -0.01 -26.44 0.12
N PRO A 87 0.33 -27.08 1.25
CA PRO A 87 -0.58 -27.15 2.36
C PRO A 87 -0.86 -25.73 2.92
N SER A 88 -2.13 -25.31 2.93
CA SER A 88 -2.53 -23.91 3.19
C SER A 88 -2.87 -23.60 4.65
N ASP A 89 -2.52 -24.49 5.58
CA ASP A 89 -2.83 -24.41 7.01
C ASP A 89 -1.61 -24.54 7.94
N GLU A 90 -0.41 -24.70 7.39
CA GLU A 90 0.84 -24.89 8.14
C GLU A 90 1.44 -23.56 8.61
N ASP A 91 2.26 -23.60 9.68
CA ASP A 91 3.02 -22.44 10.09
C ASP A 91 4.00 -21.95 9.02
N ILE A 92 4.44 -20.69 9.17
CA ILE A 92 5.26 -20.01 8.17
C ILE A 92 6.60 -20.69 7.89
N GLU A 93 7.21 -21.33 8.89
CA GLU A 93 8.51 -22.02 8.74
C GLU A 93 8.33 -23.28 7.89
N THR A 94 7.38 -24.13 8.26
CA THR A 94 7.05 -25.35 7.49
C THR A 94 6.62 -25.00 6.06
N TRP A 95 5.83 -23.93 5.88
CA TRP A 95 5.41 -23.51 4.54
C TRP A 95 6.61 -23.02 3.70
N ALA A 96 7.53 -22.26 4.29
CA ALA A 96 8.76 -21.85 3.62
C ALA A 96 9.63 -23.04 3.20
N GLU A 97 9.74 -24.07 4.04
CA GLU A 97 10.43 -25.33 3.69
C GLU A 97 9.75 -26.01 2.50
N ASN A 98 8.43 -26.12 2.48
CA ASN A 98 7.70 -26.71 1.36
C ASN A 98 7.89 -25.93 0.04
N ILE A 99 7.96 -24.60 0.11
CA ILE A 99 8.25 -23.75 -1.06
C ILE A 99 9.64 -24.10 -1.60
N ALA A 100 10.66 -24.13 -0.73
CA ALA A 100 12.03 -24.44 -1.12
C ALA A 100 12.18 -25.86 -1.66
N ASP A 101 11.58 -26.86 -1.00
CA ASP A 101 11.58 -28.25 -1.44
C ASP A 101 10.91 -28.41 -2.81
N SER A 102 9.78 -27.75 -3.02
CA SER A 102 9.08 -27.77 -4.31
C SER A 102 9.92 -27.11 -5.42
N ILE A 103 10.59 -26.00 -5.13
CA ILE A 103 11.51 -25.36 -6.09
C ILE A 103 12.67 -26.31 -6.40
N ASN A 104 13.26 -26.94 -5.39
CA ASN A 104 14.41 -27.84 -5.59
C ASN A 104 14.04 -29.13 -6.35
N GLU A 105 12.84 -29.67 -6.14
CA GLU A 105 12.37 -30.88 -6.81
C GLU A 105 11.93 -30.60 -8.26
N TYR A 106 11.16 -29.53 -8.48
CA TYR A 106 10.48 -29.30 -9.75
C TYR A 106 11.14 -28.21 -10.61
N PHE A 107 11.93 -27.31 -10.02
CA PHE A 107 12.72 -26.24 -10.64
C PHE A 107 14.22 -26.37 -10.29
N PRO A 108 14.85 -27.55 -10.52
CA PRO A 108 16.20 -27.82 -10.04
C PRO A 108 17.23 -26.90 -10.71
N GLY A 109 18.04 -26.22 -9.89
CA GLY A 109 19.16 -25.39 -10.36
C GLY A 109 18.76 -24.11 -11.09
N ARG A 110 17.47 -23.74 -11.08
CA ARG A 110 17.01 -22.47 -11.65
C ARG A 110 17.25 -21.30 -10.68
N ASP A 111 17.82 -20.22 -11.19
CA ASP A 111 18.02 -18.95 -10.48
C ASP A 111 17.04 -17.89 -11.01
N ASN A 112 17.26 -16.61 -10.74
CA ASN A 112 16.39 -15.51 -11.20
C ASN A 112 14.90 -15.75 -10.87
N LEU A 113 14.64 -16.28 -9.67
CA LEU A 113 13.31 -16.66 -9.23
C LEU A 113 12.49 -15.40 -8.92
N ILE A 114 11.22 -15.41 -9.32
CA ILE A 114 10.23 -14.38 -9.02
C ILE A 114 9.12 -15.04 -8.23
N LEU A 115 9.08 -14.78 -6.92
CA LEU A 115 8.07 -15.37 -6.03
C LEU A 115 6.86 -14.44 -5.97
N ILE A 116 5.69 -14.91 -6.39
CA ILE A 116 4.43 -14.17 -6.34
C ILE A 116 3.52 -14.86 -5.33
N GLY A 117 3.32 -14.22 -4.18
CA GLY A 117 2.55 -14.78 -3.08
C GLY A 117 1.35 -13.94 -2.70
N HIS A 118 0.22 -14.59 -2.48
CA HIS A 118 -1.02 -13.95 -2.00
C HIS A 118 -1.22 -14.25 -0.51
N SER A 119 -1.67 -13.25 0.26
CA SER A 119 -2.02 -13.42 1.67
C SER A 119 -0.87 -14.06 2.48
N ALA A 120 -1.17 -15.12 3.25
CA ALA A 120 -0.17 -15.94 3.92
C ALA A 120 0.96 -16.46 3.02
N GLY A 121 0.68 -16.73 1.73
CA GLY A 121 1.68 -17.18 0.77
C GLY A 121 2.75 -16.13 0.48
N GLY A 122 2.36 -14.85 0.40
CA GLY A 122 3.32 -13.74 0.26
C GLY A 122 4.16 -13.54 1.52
N LYS A 123 3.54 -13.69 2.69
CA LYS A 123 4.25 -13.68 3.99
C LYS A 123 5.28 -14.81 4.07
N ALA A 124 4.91 -16.03 3.68
CA ALA A 124 5.82 -17.19 3.64
C ALA A 124 6.94 -17.03 2.61
N ALA A 125 6.67 -16.40 1.45
CA ALA A 125 7.69 -16.11 0.45
C ALA A 125 8.79 -15.17 1.00
N LEU A 126 8.39 -14.08 1.66
CA LEU A 126 9.33 -13.17 2.32
C LEU A 126 10.16 -13.88 3.38
N TYR A 127 9.51 -14.69 4.23
CA TYR A 127 10.22 -15.48 5.25
C TYR A 127 11.23 -16.44 4.61
N ALA A 128 10.83 -17.18 3.58
CA ALA A 128 11.69 -18.16 2.91
C ALA A 128 12.97 -17.50 2.35
N VAL A 129 12.83 -16.32 1.75
CA VAL A 129 13.97 -15.56 1.19
C VAL A 129 14.82 -14.95 2.30
N ALA A 130 14.22 -14.24 3.26
CA ALA A 130 14.96 -13.55 4.32
C ALA A 130 15.74 -14.50 5.24
N HIS A 131 15.21 -15.70 5.47
CA HIS A 131 15.86 -16.74 6.30
C HIS A 131 16.70 -17.71 5.46
N ASN A 132 16.86 -17.44 4.16
CA ASN A 132 17.62 -18.26 3.22
C ASN A 132 17.23 -19.75 3.24
N VAL A 133 15.92 -20.03 3.38
CA VAL A 133 15.40 -21.40 3.44
C VAL A 133 15.70 -22.10 2.12
N GLY A 134 16.39 -23.24 2.19
CA GLY A 134 16.81 -24.00 1.00
C GLY A 134 17.70 -23.24 0.01
N GLY A 135 18.39 -22.17 0.45
CA GLY A 135 19.28 -21.38 -0.40
C GLY A 135 18.57 -20.31 -1.25
N LEU A 136 17.33 -19.94 -0.91
CA LEU A 136 16.52 -19.03 -1.73
C LEU A 136 17.01 -17.57 -1.72
N ALA A 137 17.78 -17.13 -0.72
CA ALA A 137 18.24 -15.75 -0.63
C ALA A 137 19.05 -15.29 -1.86
N ASP A 138 19.89 -16.18 -2.39
CA ASP A 138 20.77 -15.87 -3.52
C ASP A 138 20.11 -16.14 -4.88
N ARG A 139 18.95 -16.83 -4.90
CA ARG A 139 18.28 -17.29 -6.12
C ARG A 139 17.08 -16.43 -6.51
N VAL A 140 16.52 -15.69 -5.56
CA VAL A 140 15.32 -14.86 -5.75
C VAL A 140 15.71 -13.43 -6.08
N ALA A 141 15.25 -12.97 -7.24
CA ALA A 141 15.45 -11.60 -7.70
C ALA A 141 14.32 -10.67 -7.19
N LEU A 142 13.08 -11.17 -7.14
CA LEU A 142 11.91 -10.38 -6.77
C LEU A 142 10.93 -11.21 -5.94
N VAL A 143 10.42 -10.60 -4.87
CA VAL A 143 9.23 -11.07 -4.16
C VAL A 143 8.08 -10.09 -4.41
N VAL A 144 6.96 -10.61 -4.90
CA VAL A 144 5.69 -9.89 -5.04
C VAL A 144 4.72 -10.38 -3.99
N THR A 145 4.21 -9.48 -3.16
CA THR A 145 3.19 -9.79 -2.16
C THR A 145 1.87 -9.15 -2.51
N ILE A 146 0.80 -9.93 -2.59
CA ILE A 146 -0.56 -9.44 -2.83
C ILE A 146 -1.34 -9.56 -1.53
N ASN A 147 -1.78 -8.43 -0.98
CA ASN A 147 -2.62 -8.36 0.23
C ASN A 147 -2.11 -9.24 1.38
N SER A 148 -0.80 -9.25 1.60
CA SER A 148 -0.18 -10.20 2.53
C SER A 148 -0.14 -9.62 3.94
N PRO A 149 -0.50 -10.35 5.02
CA PRO A 149 -0.42 -9.83 6.38
C PRO A 149 1.05 -9.76 6.83
N ILE A 150 1.76 -8.72 6.42
CA ILE A 150 3.18 -8.52 6.72
C ILE A 150 3.38 -8.31 8.21
N LYS A 151 2.66 -7.36 8.79
CA LYS A 151 2.73 -7.06 10.24
C LYS A 151 1.96 -8.10 11.05
N SER A 152 2.31 -8.20 12.32
CA SER A 152 1.55 -8.98 13.30
C SER A 152 0.14 -8.40 13.45
N LEU A 153 -0.88 -9.25 13.40
CA LEU A 153 -2.26 -8.82 13.53
C LEU A 153 -2.75 -8.70 15.00
N ASP A 154 -2.01 -9.22 15.99
CA ASP A 154 -2.41 -9.18 17.41
C ASP A 154 -2.63 -7.76 17.97
N GLY A 155 -2.07 -6.74 17.32
CA GLY A 155 -2.29 -5.33 17.65
C GLY A 155 -3.64 -4.76 17.18
N TYR A 156 -4.36 -5.46 16.31
CA TYR A 156 -5.58 -4.97 15.66
C TYR A 156 -6.85 -5.39 16.42
N TYR A 157 -7.88 -4.56 16.32
CA TYR A 157 -9.15 -4.83 16.99
C TYR A 157 -10.06 -5.66 16.09
N VAL A 158 -10.42 -6.85 16.55
CA VAL A 158 -11.41 -7.69 15.88
C VAL A 158 -12.81 -7.48 16.45
N THR A 159 -13.81 -7.53 15.58
CA THR A 159 -15.22 -7.54 15.99
C THR A 159 -15.50 -8.56 17.10
N GLY A 160 -16.27 -8.13 18.10
CA GLY A 160 -16.58 -8.95 19.28
C GLY A 160 -15.49 -8.98 20.35
N GLY A 161 -14.31 -8.38 20.10
CA GLY A 161 -13.22 -8.28 21.08
C GLY A 161 -12.51 -9.60 21.37
N GLY A 162 -12.63 -10.59 20.48
CA GLY A 162 -11.86 -11.83 20.52
C GLY A 162 -10.41 -11.62 20.07
N SER A 163 -9.60 -12.67 20.15
CA SER A 163 -8.25 -12.63 19.58
C SER A 163 -8.30 -12.80 18.05
N VAL A 164 -7.31 -12.25 17.34
CA VAL A 164 -7.14 -12.52 15.89
C VAL A 164 -6.98 -14.01 15.62
N MET A 165 -6.33 -14.74 16.53
CA MET A 165 -6.16 -16.18 16.38
C MET A 165 -7.50 -16.92 16.41
N ASP A 166 -8.41 -16.55 17.32
CA ASP A 166 -9.77 -17.12 17.36
C ASP A 166 -10.55 -16.76 16.09
N TYR A 167 -10.37 -15.53 15.61
CA TYR A 167 -11.00 -15.06 14.38
C TYR A 167 -10.52 -15.81 13.14
N CYS A 168 -9.21 -15.96 12.97
CA CYS A 168 -8.60 -16.73 11.90
C CYS A 168 -9.12 -18.17 11.88
N ARG A 169 -9.18 -18.83 13.05
CA ARG A 169 -9.73 -20.19 13.18
C ARG A 169 -11.21 -20.26 12.87
N ALA A 170 -11.99 -19.26 13.29
CA ALA A 170 -13.43 -19.25 13.05
C ALA A 170 -13.78 -18.96 11.58
N ARG A 171 -13.01 -18.07 10.93
CA ARG A 171 -13.34 -17.54 9.60
C ARG A 171 -12.64 -18.26 8.46
N TRP A 172 -11.38 -18.65 8.63
CA TRP A 172 -10.54 -19.08 7.51
C TRP A 172 -10.29 -20.59 7.46
N LEU A 173 -10.32 -21.31 8.59
CA LEU A 173 -9.80 -22.69 8.62
C LEU A 173 -10.55 -23.65 9.55
N LEU A 174 -10.99 -24.78 9.00
CA LEU A 174 -11.45 -25.94 9.79
C LEU A 174 -10.28 -26.78 10.36
N SER A 175 -9.08 -26.66 9.77
CA SER A 175 -7.82 -27.22 10.28
C SER A 175 -6.76 -26.13 10.32
N ASP A 176 -6.19 -25.90 11.51
CA ASP A 176 -5.08 -24.97 11.73
C ASP A 176 -3.87 -25.79 12.19
N ARG A 177 -2.81 -25.80 11.38
CA ARG A 177 -1.51 -26.44 11.67
C ARG A 177 -0.43 -25.40 11.99
N GLY A 178 -0.83 -24.20 12.40
CA GLY A 178 0.06 -23.14 12.87
C GLY A 178 0.00 -21.85 12.05
N ILE A 179 -0.73 -21.84 10.94
CA ILE A 179 -0.85 -20.63 10.11
C ILE A 179 -1.56 -19.49 10.85
N CYS A 180 -2.60 -19.79 11.65
CA CYS A 180 -3.30 -18.74 12.39
C CYS A 180 -2.40 -18.09 13.44
N ASN A 181 -1.50 -18.87 14.06
CA ASN A 181 -0.49 -18.34 14.96
C ASN A 181 0.51 -17.45 14.21
N SER A 182 0.94 -17.87 13.02
CA SER A 182 1.88 -17.12 12.18
C SER A 182 1.28 -15.79 11.71
N ILE A 183 0.02 -15.77 11.25
CA ILE A 183 -0.67 -14.53 10.86
C ILE A 183 -0.90 -13.62 12.08
N SER A 184 -1.31 -14.19 13.22
CA SER A 184 -1.65 -13.39 14.39
C SER A 184 -0.44 -12.75 15.04
N TYR A 185 0.69 -13.46 15.14
CA TYR A 185 1.79 -13.05 16.03
C TYR A 185 3.13 -12.83 15.36
N TYR A 186 3.38 -13.43 14.19
CA TYR A 186 4.66 -13.27 13.51
C TYR A 186 4.66 -11.96 12.71
N ASP A 187 5.68 -11.13 12.89
CA ASP A 187 5.84 -9.86 12.18
C ASP A 187 6.96 -9.99 11.13
N SER A 188 6.56 -9.99 9.86
CA SER A 188 7.46 -10.10 8.70
C SER A 188 8.01 -8.75 8.23
N SER A 189 7.83 -7.67 9.00
CA SER A 189 8.40 -6.36 8.64
C SER A 189 9.92 -6.40 8.50
N GLN A 190 10.60 -7.21 9.33
CA GLN A 190 12.05 -7.37 9.23
C GLN A 190 12.45 -8.26 8.05
N ASP A 191 11.67 -9.31 7.75
CA ASP A 191 11.89 -10.13 6.56
C ASP A 191 11.76 -9.27 5.29
N GLY A 192 10.67 -8.50 5.19
CA GLY A 192 10.43 -7.57 4.09
C GLY A 192 11.54 -6.51 3.96
N SER A 193 11.96 -5.90 5.08
CA SER A 193 13.07 -4.94 5.06
C SER A 193 14.38 -5.58 4.60
N TRP A 194 14.63 -6.84 4.96
CA TRP A 194 15.81 -7.57 4.48
C TRP A 194 15.71 -7.84 2.98
N VAL A 195 14.57 -8.35 2.50
CA VAL A 195 14.34 -8.65 1.07
C VAL A 195 14.46 -7.38 0.24
N GLY A 196 13.80 -6.29 0.61
CA GLY A 196 13.89 -5.02 -0.12
C GLY A 196 15.28 -4.35 -0.10
N THR A 197 16.20 -4.80 0.77
CA THR A 197 17.58 -4.32 0.80
C THR A 197 18.54 -5.20 -0.02
N ASN A 198 18.28 -6.50 -0.11
CA ASN A 198 19.19 -7.48 -0.71
C ASN A 198 18.70 -8.01 -2.08
N SER A 199 17.42 -7.82 -2.38
CA SER A 199 16.71 -8.19 -3.61
C SER A 199 15.68 -7.09 -3.91
N HIS A 200 14.55 -7.42 -4.55
CA HIS A 200 13.42 -6.51 -4.76
C HIS A 200 12.16 -7.00 -4.06
N TRP A 201 11.34 -6.06 -3.54
CA TRP A 201 10.05 -6.34 -2.94
C TRP A 201 8.97 -5.38 -3.45
N LEU A 202 8.03 -5.92 -4.22
CA LEU A 202 6.84 -5.22 -4.70
C LEU A 202 5.60 -5.68 -3.92
N ALA A 203 4.89 -4.75 -3.28
CA ALA A 203 3.70 -5.05 -2.48
C ALA A 203 2.44 -4.43 -3.08
N PHE A 204 1.50 -5.27 -3.49
CA PHE A 204 0.15 -4.85 -3.87
C PHE A 204 -0.75 -4.84 -2.64
N ILE A 205 -1.39 -3.70 -2.41
CA ILE A 205 -2.29 -3.48 -1.27
C ILE A 205 -3.65 -2.95 -1.72
N SER A 206 -4.71 -3.37 -1.05
CA SER A 206 -6.06 -2.83 -1.23
C SER A 206 -6.78 -2.68 0.09
N ALA A 207 -7.86 -1.89 0.07
CA ALA A 207 -8.75 -1.73 1.20
C ALA A 207 -10.08 -1.11 0.79
N GLU A 208 -11.09 -1.24 1.64
CA GLU A 208 -12.31 -0.43 1.54
C GLU A 208 -12.07 1.06 1.76
N ALA A 209 -13.05 1.89 1.37
CA ALA A 209 -12.98 3.34 1.48
C ALA A 209 -12.92 3.87 2.93
N SER A 210 -13.36 3.12 3.94
CA SER A 210 -13.34 3.57 5.34
C SER A 210 -13.60 2.42 6.31
N PRO A 211 -13.11 2.45 7.57
CA PRO A 211 -13.14 1.32 8.53
C PRO A 211 -14.43 0.58 8.90
N VAL A 212 -15.58 1.00 8.38
CA VAL A 212 -16.87 0.32 8.61
C VAL A 212 -17.70 0.33 7.32
N SER A 213 -17.01 0.35 6.18
CA SER A 213 -17.67 0.40 4.88
C SER A 213 -18.51 -0.86 4.70
N GLU A 214 -19.63 -0.74 3.96
CA GLU A 214 -20.45 -1.91 3.65
C GLU A 214 -19.90 -2.73 2.47
N GLN A 215 -18.84 -2.26 1.82
CA GLN A 215 -18.24 -2.88 0.63
C GLN A 215 -17.82 -4.34 0.88
N PHE A 216 -17.17 -4.58 2.02
CA PHE A 216 -16.47 -5.84 2.29
C PHE A 216 -16.94 -6.52 3.58
N ASN A 217 -18.25 -6.51 3.84
CA ASN A 217 -18.89 -7.12 5.00
C ASN A 217 -19.54 -8.49 4.71
N PRO A 218 -18.78 -9.59 4.57
CA PRO A 218 -19.35 -10.90 4.34
C PRO A 218 -20.26 -11.33 5.49
N GLY A 219 -21.52 -11.61 5.18
CA GLY A 219 -22.53 -11.95 6.19
C GLY A 219 -23.00 -10.78 7.04
N GLY A 220 -22.69 -9.54 6.64
CA GLY A 220 -23.11 -8.32 7.34
C GLY A 220 -22.33 -8.02 8.62
N ILE A 221 -21.17 -8.67 8.80
CA ILE A 221 -20.29 -8.48 9.95
C ILE A 221 -18.92 -8.06 9.43
N ASP A 222 -18.50 -6.88 9.84
CA ASP A 222 -17.16 -6.36 9.64
C ASP A 222 -16.17 -7.03 10.61
N GLY A 223 -15.09 -7.60 10.07
CA GLY A 223 -14.05 -8.24 10.85
C GLY A 223 -13.17 -7.26 11.62
N TRP A 224 -12.92 -6.10 11.05
CA TRP A 224 -11.92 -5.12 11.45
C TRP A 224 -12.55 -3.72 11.57
N PRO A 225 -13.56 -3.53 12.44
CA PRO A 225 -14.43 -2.34 12.47
C PRO A 225 -13.74 -1.02 12.90
N ARG A 226 -12.42 -1.04 13.00
CA ARG A 226 -11.55 0.07 13.38
C ARG A 226 -10.54 0.40 12.31
N ASP A 227 -10.39 -0.42 11.28
CA ASP A 227 -9.32 -0.36 10.32
C ASP A 227 -9.90 -0.45 8.90
N MET A 228 -9.33 0.27 7.94
CA MET A 228 -9.64 0.00 6.53
C MET A 228 -9.00 -1.34 6.16
N ASP A 229 -9.76 -2.26 5.58
CA ASP A 229 -9.29 -3.59 5.21
C ASP A 229 -9.86 -4.08 3.88
N ASP A 230 -9.30 -5.16 3.34
CA ASP A 230 -9.70 -5.77 2.07
C ASP A 230 -10.72 -6.91 2.25
N SER A 231 -11.56 -6.85 3.29
CA SER A 231 -12.35 -7.95 3.89
C SER A 231 -11.57 -8.89 4.82
N ALA A 232 -10.23 -8.95 4.76
CA ALA A 232 -9.45 -9.96 5.46
C ALA A 232 -8.28 -9.39 6.27
N ILE A 233 -7.57 -8.38 5.75
CA ILE A 233 -6.34 -7.85 6.32
C ILE A 233 -6.40 -6.31 6.33
N PRO A 234 -6.23 -5.68 7.50
CA PRO A 234 -6.07 -4.22 7.58
C PRO A 234 -4.98 -3.70 6.66
N ILE A 235 -5.24 -2.63 5.91
CA ILE A 235 -4.32 -2.06 4.91
C ILE A 235 -2.95 -1.74 5.51
N SER A 236 -2.95 -1.20 6.74
CA SER A 236 -1.73 -0.83 7.44
C SER A 236 -0.87 -2.05 7.82
N ALA A 237 -1.41 -3.27 7.78
CA ALA A 237 -0.69 -4.52 8.00
C ALA A 237 -0.16 -5.16 6.71
N GLN A 238 -0.57 -4.68 5.54
CA GLN A 238 -0.28 -5.35 4.25
C GLN A 238 1.13 -5.09 3.70
N TYR A 239 1.88 -4.18 4.31
CA TYR A 239 3.22 -3.79 3.88
C TYR A 239 4.07 -3.27 5.05
N ALA A 240 5.36 -3.09 4.80
CA ALA A 240 6.31 -2.49 5.73
C ALA A 240 7.41 -1.72 4.99
N SER A 241 8.33 -1.13 5.74
CA SER A 241 9.50 -0.45 5.16
C SER A 241 10.32 -1.42 4.31
N GLY A 242 10.78 -0.97 3.15
CA GLY A 242 11.53 -1.76 2.18
C GLY A 242 10.68 -2.26 1.00
N ALA A 243 9.36 -2.15 1.07
CA ALA A 243 8.48 -2.43 -0.06
C ALA A 243 8.39 -1.23 -1.02
N ASP A 244 8.37 -1.52 -2.31
CA ASP A 244 7.70 -0.69 -3.30
C ASP A 244 6.21 -1.02 -3.25
N VAL A 245 5.39 -0.07 -2.79
CA VAL A 245 3.98 -0.32 -2.51
C VAL A 245 3.13 0.19 -3.67
N VAL A 246 2.26 -0.65 -4.23
CA VAL A 246 1.24 -0.29 -5.21
C VAL A 246 -0.13 -0.46 -4.57
N TYR A 247 -0.79 0.65 -4.26
CA TYR A 247 -2.21 0.63 -3.93
C TYR A 247 -3.02 0.48 -5.23
N TYR A 248 -3.76 -0.62 -5.34
CA TYR A 248 -4.50 -0.94 -6.56
C TYR A 248 -6.00 -0.68 -6.46
N GLY A 249 -6.46 -0.01 -5.40
CA GLY A 249 -7.84 0.46 -5.27
C GLY A 249 -8.68 -0.25 -4.20
N GLU A 250 -9.99 -0.04 -4.31
CA GLU A 250 -10.99 -0.58 -3.39
C GLU A 250 -11.44 -1.97 -3.82
N HIS A 251 -10.62 -2.97 -3.49
CA HIS A 251 -10.82 -4.36 -3.89
C HIS A 251 -10.75 -5.31 -2.70
N ALA A 252 -11.52 -6.39 -2.77
CA ALA A 252 -11.49 -7.44 -1.77
C ALA A 252 -10.22 -8.30 -1.90
N HIS A 253 -9.93 -9.03 -0.84
CA HIS A 253 -8.67 -9.72 -0.57
C HIS A 253 -8.17 -10.61 -1.70
N SER A 254 -9.07 -11.16 -2.53
CA SER A 254 -8.77 -12.13 -3.58
C SER A 254 -9.37 -11.79 -4.94
N ASP A 255 -9.74 -10.53 -5.19
CA ASP A 255 -10.42 -10.13 -6.44
C ASP A 255 -9.57 -10.44 -7.68
N TYR A 256 -8.23 -10.40 -7.58
CA TYR A 256 -7.31 -10.80 -8.66
C TYR A 256 -7.56 -12.22 -9.20
N ALA A 257 -8.20 -13.09 -8.42
CA ALA A 257 -8.48 -14.47 -8.82
C ALA A 257 -9.68 -14.59 -9.77
N SER A 258 -10.53 -13.55 -9.86
CA SER A 258 -11.79 -13.59 -10.61
C SER A 258 -12.09 -12.33 -11.43
N ASP A 259 -11.39 -11.23 -11.18
CA ASP A 259 -11.53 -9.97 -11.88
C ASP A 259 -10.34 -9.76 -12.84
N GLU A 260 -10.63 -9.76 -14.14
CA GLU A 260 -9.66 -9.62 -15.23
C GLU A 260 -9.00 -8.23 -15.24
N GLU A 261 -9.73 -7.17 -14.85
CA GLU A 261 -9.18 -5.81 -14.80
C GLU A 261 -8.16 -5.69 -13.67
N VAL A 262 -8.49 -6.23 -12.49
CA VAL A 262 -7.59 -6.23 -11.33
C VAL A 262 -6.34 -7.08 -11.61
N ALA A 263 -6.53 -8.28 -12.14
CA ALA A 263 -5.41 -9.17 -12.49
C ALA A 263 -4.53 -8.56 -13.59
N GLY A 264 -5.14 -7.98 -14.63
CA GLY A 264 -4.44 -7.28 -15.71
C GLY A 264 -3.60 -6.11 -15.22
N PHE A 265 -4.17 -5.25 -14.38
CA PHE A 265 -3.44 -4.13 -13.76
C PHE A 265 -2.23 -4.62 -12.97
N MET A 266 -2.40 -5.62 -12.10
CA MET A 266 -1.29 -6.15 -11.30
C MET A 266 -0.18 -6.77 -12.17
N VAL A 267 -0.56 -7.53 -13.19
CA VAL A 267 0.38 -8.12 -14.15
C VAL A 267 1.15 -7.02 -14.88
N GLU A 268 0.48 -5.99 -15.37
CA GLU A 268 1.13 -4.85 -16.02
C GLU A 268 2.17 -4.20 -15.10
N GLN A 269 1.81 -3.92 -13.85
CA GLN A 269 2.74 -3.33 -12.88
C GLN A 269 3.95 -4.25 -12.60
N ILE A 270 3.76 -5.58 -12.49
CA ILE A 270 4.87 -6.53 -12.34
C ILE A 270 5.78 -6.52 -13.57
N LEU A 271 5.20 -6.51 -14.78
CA LEU A 271 5.97 -6.51 -16.02
C LEU A 271 6.72 -5.18 -16.20
N HIS A 272 6.10 -4.04 -15.88
CA HIS A 272 6.80 -2.75 -15.80
C HIS A 272 7.98 -2.80 -14.83
N TYR A 273 7.79 -3.38 -13.64
CA TYR A 273 8.85 -3.52 -12.64
C TYR A 273 10.00 -4.43 -13.09
N ILE A 274 9.71 -5.45 -13.92
CA ILE A 274 10.73 -6.35 -14.46
C ILE A 274 11.48 -5.69 -15.62
N PHE A 275 10.78 -5.02 -16.54
CA PHE A 275 11.30 -4.56 -17.82
C PHE A 275 11.65 -3.06 -17.91
N GLY A 276 11.58 -2.29 -16.83
CA GLY A 276 11.95 -0.87 -16.83
C GLY A 276 10.82 0.11 -17.12
N GLY A 277 9.57 -0.34 -17.04
CA GLY A 277 8.38 0.51 -17.14
C GLY A 277 8.18 1.40 -15.91
N GLY A 278 7.28 2.38 -16.03
CA GLY A 278 6.89 3.22 -14.89
C GLY A 278 5.90 2.48 -13.99
N VAL A 279 6.24 2.38 -12.70
CA VAL A 279 5.40 1.79 -11.65
C VAL A 279 4.97 2.89 -10.69
N GLU A 280 3.66 2.97 -10.44
CA GLU A 280 3.08 3.99 -9.55
C GLU A 280 3.13 3.54 -8.09
N CYS A 281 4.18 3.96 -7.39
CA CYS A 281 4.38 3.60 -5.99
C CYS A 281 3.71 4.62 -5.04
N SER A 282 3.05 4.10 -4.01
CA SER A 282 2.47 4.88 -2.91
C SER A 282 3.56 5.29 -1.92
N VAL A 283 3.76 6.61 -1.73
CA VAL A 283 4.73 7.15 -0.77
C VAL A 283 4.06 8.04 0.26
N PHE A 284 4.47 7.91 1.52
CA PHE A 284 3.88 8.67 2.62
C PHE A 284 4.06 10.18 2.41
N ALA A 285 2.95 10.91 2.37
CA ALA A 285 2.96 12.36 2.17
C ALA A 285 2.66 13.13 3.46
N ARG A 286 1.62 12.72 4.20
CA ARG A 286 1.18 13.42 5.41
C ARG A 286 0.41 12.48 6.34
N GLY A 287 0.46 12.75 7.64
CA GLY A 287 -0.36 12.02 8.61
C GLY A 287 -0.49 12.77 9.91
N GLY A 288 -1.37 12.27 10.78
CA GLY A 288 -1.61 12.84 12.09
C GLY A 288 -2.60 12.00 12.90
N SER A 289 -3.04 12.56 14.03
CA SER A 289 -4.03 11.90 14.89
C SER A 289 -4.89 12.89 15.62
N PHE A 290 -6.11 12.49 15.97
CA PHE A 290 -7.01 13.24 16.84
C PHE A 290 -7.74 12.30 17.81
N GLU A 291 -8.29 12.86 18.89
CA GLU A 291 -9.00 12.12 19.93
C GLU A 291 -10.36 12.75 20.20
N HIS A 292 -11.37 11.90 20.37
CA HIS A 292 -12.71 12.29 20.79
C HIS A 292 -13.12 11.61 22.09
N LYS A 293 -13.89 12.35 22.90
CA LYS A 293 -14.49 11.86 24.15
C LYS A 293 -15.99 12.12 24.10
N ALA A 294 -16.76 11.05 24.17
CA ALA A 294 -18.20 11.10 24.22
C ALA A 294 -18.69 11.74 25.52
N ASN A 295 -19.80 12.46 25.42
CA ASN A 295 -20.48 13.09 26.54
C ASN A 295 -21.01 12.06 27.54
N TRP A 296 -21.28 12.53 28.76
CA TRP A 296 -21.72 11.67 29.87
C TRP A 296 -23.22 11.33 29.87
N LEU A 297 -24.03 12.06 29.08
CA LEU A 297 -25.48 11.83 28.96
C LEU A 297 -25.76 10.73 27.92
N LEU A 298 -26.80 9.92 28.11
CA LEU A 298 -27.21 8.91 27.12
C LEU A 298 -27.44 9.51 25.73
N GLY A 299 -27.11 8.75 24.69
CA GLY A 299 -27.27 9.15 23.29
C GLY A 299 -26.07 8.70 22.43
N THR A 300 -25.85 9.40 21.32
CA THR A 300 -24.72 9.17 20.41
C THR A 300 -24.09 10.52 20.11
N ASP A 301 -22.76 10.58 20.19
CA ASP A 301 -21.99 11.71 19.66
C ASP A 301 -21.57 11.45 18.23
N TYR A 302 -21.56 12.52 17.44
CA TYR A 302 -21.09 12.54 16.07
C TYR A 302 -20.08 13.68 15.94
N TRP A 303 -18.99 13.41 15.24
CA TRP A 303 -17.96 14.38 14.93
C TRP A 303 -17.67 14.37 13.44
N GLU A 304 -17.31 15.54 12.94
CA GLU A 304 -16.87 15.77 11.58
C GLU A 304 -15.56 16.55 11.66
N ASP A 305 -14.47 15.86 11.33
CA ASP A 305 -13.12 16.38 11.46
C ASP A 305 -12.53 16.64 10.07
N VAL A 306 -11.92 17.80 9.91
CA VAL A 306 -11.10 18.12 8.72
C VAL A 306 -9.64 18.02 9.11
N VAL A 307 -8.90 17.17 8.40
CA VAL A 307 -7.48 16.91 8.64
C VAL A 307 -6.65 17.15 7.37
N GLY A 308 -5.33 17.01 7.46
CA GLY A 308 -4.44 17.22 6.31
C GLY A 308 -4.02 18.67 6.09
N GLY A 309 -4.57 19.67 6.78
CA GLY A 309 -4.10 21.06 6.68
C GLY A 309 -2.69 21.30 7.25
N ILE A 310 -2.01 22.35 6.79
CA ILE A 310 -0.71 22.79 7.34
C ILE A 310 -0.94 23.83 8.43
N LEU A 311 -0.48 23.56 9.65
CA LEU A 311 -0.54 24.52 10.75
C LEU A 311 0.23 25.79 10.38
N VAL A 312 -0.42 26.94 10.46
CA VAL A 312 0.17 28.25 10.14
C VAL A 312 0.18 29.19 11.33
N ASN A 313 -0.75 29.00 12.27
CA ASN A 313 -0.83 29.84 13.44
C ASN A 313 -1.55 29.09 14.55
N SER A 314 -1.14 29.33 15.79
CA SER A 314 -1.81 28.81 16.97
C SER A 314 -1.54 29.72 18.17
N GLY A 315 -2.37 29.61 19.19
CA GLY A 315 -2.19 30.39 20.40
C GLY A 315 -3.13 29.99 21.52
N LEU A 316 -2.94 30.66 22.65
CA LEU A 316 -3.75 30.53 23.85
C LEU A 316 -4.42 31.88 24.12
N LEU A 317 -5.72 31.83 24.39
CA LEU A 317 -6.53 32.92 24.88
C LEU A 317 -6.88 32.62 26.34
N GLU A 318 -6.63 33.57 27.24
CA GLU A 318 -6.95 33.44 28.67
C GLU A 318 -7.69 34.68 29.15
N HIS A 319 -8.85 34.46 29.77
CA HIS A 319 -9.62 35.51 30.42
C HIS A 319 -10.09 35.10 31.80
N ARG A 320 -10.03 36.02 32.75
CA ARG A 320 -10.48 35.81 34.13
C ARG A 320 -11.68 36.67 34.48
N ASN A 321 -12.76 36.04 34.97
CA ASN A 321 -13.93 36.75 35.47
C ASN A 321 -13.70 37.17 36.93
N GLU A 322 -13.38 38.45 37.14
CA GLU A 322 -13.20 39.03 38.48
C GLU A 322 -14.52 39.31 39.22
N SER A 323 -15.66 39.17 38.55
CA SER A 323 -16.96 39.36 39.18
C SER A 323 -17.27 38.24 40.17
N TYR A 324 -18.02 38.59 41.22
CA TYR A 324 -18.61 37.65 42.17
C TYR A 324 -20.04 37.23 41.79
N PHE A 325 -20.69 37.93 40.86
CA PHE A 325 -22.14 37.80 40.67
C PHE A 325 -22.59 37.66 39.22
N ILE A 326 -21.78 38.14 38.26
CA ILE A 326 -22.18 38.14 36.85
C ILE A 326 -21.24 37.27 36.02
N TRP A 327 -21.84 36.57 35.06
CA TRP A 327 -21.11 35.94 33.98
C TRP A 327 -20.46 37.02 33.11
N GLN A 328 -19.26 36.74 32.62
CA GLN A 328 -18.52 37.65 31.75
C GLN A 328 -18.26 36.96 30.42
N VAL A 329 -18.40 37.75 29.35
CA VAL A 329 -18.22 37.33 27.95
C VAL A 329 -17.12 38.19 27.34
N TRP A 330 -16.28 37.56 26.54
CA TRP A 330 -15.23 38.22 25.76
C TRP A 330 -15.38 37.88 24.28
N GLU A 331 -15.04 38.84 23.43
CA GLU A 331 -15.04 38.73 21.98
C GLU A 331 -13.62 39.06 21.50
N ASP A 332 -12.98 38.09 20.88
CA ASP A 332 -11.58 38.15 20.49
C ASP A 332 -11.43 37.83 19.01
N VAL A 333 -10.45 38.48 18.37
CA VAL A 333 -10.02 38.15 17.01
C VAL A 333 -8.57 37.71 17.08
N VAL A 334 -8.33 36.47 16.68
CA VAL A 334 -7.01 35.84 16.74
C VAL A 334 -6.58 35.36 15.36
N GLY A 335 -5.30 34.98 15.23
CA GLY A 335 -4.80 34.32 14.03
C GLY A 335 -4.28 35.24 12.94
N GLY A 336 -4.16 34.66 11.74
CA GLY A 336 -3.54 35.25 10.55
C GLY A 336 -2.71 34.21 9.79
N CYS A 337 -2.58 34.39 8.47
CA CYS A 337 -1.80 33.53 7.59
C CYS A 337 -0.72 34.34 6.84
N PRO A 338 0.34 33.68 6.36
CA PRO A 338 1.23 34.28 5.37
C PRO A 338 0.45 34.72 4.12
N PRO A 339 0.84 35.83 3.46
CA PRO A 339 0.22 36.29 2.22
C PRO A 339 0.17 35.18 1.15
N GLY A 340 -0.93 35.11 0.40
CA GLY A 340 -1.14 34.12 -0.66
C GLY A 340 -1.46 32.70 -0.17
N SER A 341 -1.64 32.48 1.14
CA SER A 341 -2.14 31.21 1.67
C SER A 341 -3.67 31.20 1.70
N GLN A 342 -4.26 30.08 1.29
CA GLN A 342 -5.70 29.84 1.48
C GLN A 342 -5.91 29.04 2.77
N ARG A 343 -6.81 29.50 3.62
CA ARG A 343 -7.19 28.79 4.84
C ARG A 343 -7.89 27.47 4.49
N ALA A 344 -7.69 26.48 5.36
CA ALA A 344 -8.34 25.17 5.28
C ALA A 344 -9.41 25.07 6.37
N ASN A 345 -8.96 24.86 7.60
CA ASN A 345 -9.80 24.71 8.77
C ASN A 345 -9.15 25.37 9.99
N TYR A 346 -9.89 25.38 11.10
CA TYR A 346 -9.39 25.78 12.40
C TYR A 346 -9.88 24.80 13.45
N ILE A 347 -9.16 24.76 14.58
CA ILE A 347 -9.53 24.00 15.77
C ILE A 347 -9.57 24.98 16.93
N VAL A 348 -10.60 24.89 17.77
CA VAL A 348 -10.75 25.70 18.99
C VAL A 348 -11.17 24.79 20.13
N ASN A 349 -10.35 24.71 21.17
CA ASN A 349 -10.55 23.80 22.30
C ASN A 349 -10.45 24.55 23.63
N LEU A 350 -11.30 24.16 24.59
CA LEU A 350 -11.12 24.56 25.99
C LEU A 350 -9.99 23.73 26.61
N VAL A 351 -9.03 24.39 27.27
CA VAL A 351 -7.90 23.70 27.92
C VAL A 351 -8.37 22.90 29.14
N ASN A 352 -9.26 23.49 29.94
CA ASN A 352 -9.82 22.87 31.14
C ASN A 352 -11.35 22.95 31.12
N PRO A 353 -12.04 22.03 30.43
CA PRO A 353 -13.49 22.07 30.32
C PRO A 353 -14.15 21.65 31.65
N PHE A 354 -14.29 22.59 32.59
CA PHE A 354 -15.29 22.46 33.65
C PHE A 354 -16.66 22.81 33.04
N LEU A 355 -17.42 21.76 32.72
CA LEU A 355 -18.67 21.75 31.93
C LEU A 355 -19.75 22.78 32.32
N PHE A 356 -19.62 23.47 33.45
CA PHE A 356 -20.62 24.40 33.96
C PHE A 356 -20.12 25.82 34.21
N PHE A 357 -18.82 26.10 34.06
CA PHE A 357 -18.27 27.41 34.45
C PHE A 357 -17.57 28.16 33.32
N THR A 358 -17.29 27.50 32.21
CA THR A 358 -16.62 28.11 31.05
C THR A 358 -17.15 27.53 29.76
N SER A 359 -17.20 28.32 28.69
CA SER A 359 -17.61 27.83 27.37
C SER A 359 -17.04 28.68 26.24
N ILE A 360 -16.83 28.05 25.09
CA ILE A 360 -16.74 28.73 23.78
C ILE A 360 -18.19 28.86 23.28
N GLN A 361 -18.67 30.09 23.15
CA GLN A 361 -20.03 30.40 22.69
C GLN A 361 -20.11 30.38 21.16
N GLU A 362 -19.12 30.97 20.50
CA GLU A 362 -19.04 31.06 19.04
C GLU A 362 -17.58 30.97 18.59
N SER A 363 -17.35 30.34 17.44
CA SER A 363 -16.08 30.37 16.74
C SER A 363 -16.36 30.32 15.24
N TYR A 364 -15.86 31.29 14.48
CA TYR A 364 -16.00 31.32 13.02
C TYR A 364 -14.95 32.23 12.39
N TRP A 365 -14.69 32.00 11.10
CA TRP A 365 -13.81 32.88 10.32
C TRP A 365 -14.36 34.30 10.24
N LEU A 366 -13.55 35.31 10.58
CA LEU A 366 -13.99 36.71 10.61
C LEU A 366 -14.54 37.18 9.26
N SER A 367 -13.92 36.76 8.15
CA SER A 367 -14.41 36.98 6.79
C SER A 367 -14.75 35.66 6.13
N ALA A 368 -16.02 35.24 6.17
CA ALA A 368 -16.45 33.97 5.59
C ALA A 368 -16.14 33.83 4.08
N ASP A 369 -16.26 34.93 3.33
CA ASP A 369 -16.11 34.90 1.86
C ASP A 369 -14.67 35.12 1.36
N ASN A 370 -13.73 35.39 2.27
CA ASN A 370 -12.33 35.60 1.91
C ASN A 370 -11.46 34.44 2.43
N PRO A 371 -11.09 33.46 1.58
CA PRO A 371 -10.27 32.32 1.99
C PRO A 371 -8.83 32.71 2.37
N GLU A 372 -8.35 33.89 2.00
CA GLU A 372 -7.04 34.40 2.41
C GLU A 372 -7.06 35.05 3.80
N ASP A 373 -8.26 35.39 4.31
CA ASP A 373 -8.41 35.93 5.65
C ASP A 373 -8.48 34.80 6.68
N CYS A 374 -7.35 34.51 7.31
CA CYS A 374 -7.26 33.50 8.35
C CYS A 374 -7.53 34.04 9.76
N ARG A 375 -8.17 35.21 9.90
CA ARG A 375 -8.55 35.69 11.23
C ARG A 375 -9.77 34.93 11.73
N LEU A 376 -9.69 34.49 12.98
CA LEU A 376 -10.72 33.75 13.66
C LEU A 376 -11.38 34.64 14.71
N TYR A 377 -12.71 34.74 14.65
CA TYR A 377 -13.50 35.33 15.71
C TYR A 377 -13.82 34.27 16.76
N LEU A 378 -13.61 34.60 18.03
CA LEU A 378 -13.89 33.76 19.18
C LEU A 378 -14.75 34.52 20.17
N ARG A 379 -15.84 33.90 20.62
CA ARG A 379 -16.66 34.39 21.72
C ARG A 379 -16.59 33.42 22.88
N THR A 380 -16.04 33.86 24.00
CA THR A 380 -15.83 33.01 25.19
C THR A 380 -16.59 33.53 26.38
N MET A 381 -16.92 32.65 27.33
CA MET A 381 -17.70 33.00 28.51
C MET A 381 -17.19 32.27 29.75
N ALA A 382 -17.16 32.96 30.89
CA ALA A 382 -16.81 32.38 32.19
C ALA A 382 -17.76 32.84 33.31
N ALA A 383 -18.05 31.91 34.22
CA ALA A 383 -18.83 32.13 35.44
C ALA A 383 -18.06 33.04 36.42
N PRO A 384 -18.75 33.65 37.41
CA PRO A 384 -18.09 34.42 38.46
C PRO A 384 -16.91 33.68 39.08
N ARG A 385 -15.78 34.36 39.26
CA ARG A 385 -14.55 33.81 39.86
C ARG A 385 -13.92 32.62 39.13
N ASN A 386 -14.27 32.40 37.88
CA ASN A 386 -13.66 31.40 37.02
C ASN A 386 -12.80 32.04 35.93
N GLU A 387 -11.99 31.21 35.31
CA GLU A 387 -11.07 31.58 34.23
C GLU A 387 -11.35 30.68 33.03
N VAL A 388 -11.44 31.27 31.85
CA VAL A 388 -11.59 30.55 30.59
C VAL A 388 -10.28 30.59 29.83
N GLN A 389 -9.80 29.40 29.49
CA GLN A 389 -8.61 29.20 28.66
C GLN A 389 -9.01 28.46 27.39
N VAL A 390 -8.69 29.04 26.24
CA VAL A 390 -9.01 28.51 24.92
C VAL A 390 -7.74 28.43 24.08
N GLU A 391 -7.41 27.23 23.63
CA GLU A 391 -6.42 27.00 22.60
C GLU A 391 -7.08 27.09 21.23
N TRP A 392 -6.39 27.71 20.28
CA TRP A 392 -6.83 27.78 18.90
C TRP A 392 -5.67 27.47 17.96
N SER A 393 -6.00 26.85 16.84
CA SER A 393 -5.07 26.51 15.76
C SER A 393 -5.72 26.78 14.41
N ILE A 394 -4.97 27.35 13.49
CA ILE A 394 -5.39 27.70 12.13
C ILE A 394 -4.50 26.92 11.16
N TYR A 395 -5.15 26.31 10.18
CA TYR A 395 -4.51 25.53 9.16
C TYR A 395 -4.77 26.15 7.79
N ARG A 396 -3.79 26.06 6.90
CA ARG A 396 -3.91 26.39 5.48
C ARG A 396 -3.96 25.12 4.63
N GLN A 397 -4.40 25.27 3.39
CA GLN A 397 -4.25 24.23 2.38
C GLN A 397 -2.76 23.93 2.16
N GLY A 398 -2.44 22.64 2.08
CA GLY A 398 -1.08 22.16 1.90
C GLY A 398 -0.97 21.27 0.69
N LEU A 399 -1.10 21.87 -0.50
CA LEU A 399 -1.07 21.15 -1.77
C LEU A 399 0.29 20.47 -1.99
N LEU A 400 0.25 19.32 -2.64
CA LEU A 400 1.41 18.67 -3.23
C LEU A 400 2.06 19.55 -4.30
N PRO A 401 3.35 19.35 -4.61
CA PRO A 401 4.01 19.99 -5.74
C PRO A 401 3.26 19.73 -7.06
N GLU A 402 3.40 20.66 -8.00
CA GLU A 402 2.84 20.50 -9.35
C GLU A 402 3.36 19.22 -10.01
N GLY A 403 2.46 18.41 -10.58
CA GLY A 403 2.78 17.11 -11.19
C GLY A 403 2.83 15.94 -10.21
N VAL A 404 2.59 16.16 -8.91
CA VAL A 404 2.45 15.09 -7.91
C VAL A 404 1.00 15.02 -7.46
N GLU A 405 0.42 13.84 -7.57
CA GLU A 405 -0.97 13.56 -7.21
C GLU A 405 -1.04 12.72 -5.94
N ARG A 406 -2.12 12.89 -5.18
CA ARG A 406 -2.46 12.01 -4.06
C ARG A 406 -2.80 10.62 -4.61
N ASN A 407 -2.47 9.60 -3.84
CA ASN A 407 -2.70 8.21 -4.19
C ASN A 407 -3.90 7.66 -3.39
N HIS A 408 -3.71 7.39 -2.10
CA HIS A 408 -4.78 6.94 -1.20
C HIS A 408 -4.62 7.53 0.21
N TYR A 409 -5.56 7.19 1.08
CA TYR A 409 -5.48 7.48 2.51
C TYR A 409 -5.67 6.20 3.32
N GLU A 410 -5.18 6.24 4.55
CA GLU A 410 -5.44 5.24 5.58
C GLU A 410 -6.04 5.95 6.79
N VAL A 411 -7.11 5.40 7.37
CA VAL A 411 -7.71 5.89 8.61
C VAL A 411 -7.99 4.70 9.51
N GLU A 412 -7.56 4.79 10.77
CA GLU A 412 -7.71 3.70 11.75
C GLU A 412 -7.97 4.23 13.17
N ILE A 413 -8.77 3.50 13.94
CA ILE A 413 -8.95 3.75 15.38
C ILE A 413 -7.89 2.95 16.15
N VAL A 414 -6.74 3.57 16.40
CA VAL A 414 -5.59 2.93 17.06
C VAL A 414 -5.78 2.71 18.57
N ALA A 415 -6.68 3.44 19.21
CA ALA A 415 -6.97 3.30 20.63
C ALA A 415 -8.38 3.76 20.95
N GLY A 416 -8.98 3.18 21.99
CA GLY A 416 -10.28 3.61 22.46
C GLY A 416 -11.15 2.50 23.01
N THR A 417 -12.31 2.90 23.51
CA THR A 417 -13.35 2.00 24.00
C THR A 417 -14.13 1.34 22.86
N PRO A 418 -14.77 0.18 23.07
CA PRO A 418 -15.72 -0.38 22.10
C PRO A 418 -16.89 0.58 21.80
N LEU A 419 -17.62 0.30 20.72
CA LEU A 419 -18.79 1.10 20.26
C LEU A 419 -18.42 2.52 19.81
N THR A 420 -17.27 2.62 19.14
CA THR A 420 -16.75 3.80 18.46
C THR A 420 -16.46 3.40 17.01
N SER A 421 -16.72 4.29 16.05
CA SER A 421 -16.49 3.98 14.64
C SER A 421 -16.16 5.23 13.84
N VAL A 422 -15.27 5.10 12.85
CA VAL A 422 -15.13 6.03 11.73
C VAL A 422 -16.12 5.57 10.66
N GLN A 423 -17.13 6.36 10.36
CA GLN A 423 -18.26 5.96 9.51
C GLN A 423 -18.03 6.25 8.03
N ARG A 424 -17.23 7.26 7.73
CA ARG A 424 -16.99 7.75 6.38
C ARG A 424 -15.71 8.56 6.38
N VAL A 425 -14.95 8.44 5.31
CA VAL A 425 -13.78 9.25 5.01
C VAL A 425 -13.90 9.70 3.57
N GLU A 426 -13.65 10.98 3.31
CA GLU A 426 -13.62 11.51 1.95
C GLU A 426 -12.50 12.51 1.78
N TRP A 427 -12.02 12.62 0.54
CA TRP A 427 -11.22 13.77 0.15
C TRP A 427 -12.05 15.05 0.25
N LEU A 428 -11.47 16.10 0.84
CA LEU A 428 -12.19 17.37 1.02
C LEU A 428 -12.44 18.09 -0.30
N SER A 429 -11.61 17.84 -1.32
CA SER A 429 -11.72 18.45 -2.64
C SER A 429 -11.35 17.47 -3.76
N ASP A 430 -11.84 17.76 -4.97
CA ASP A 430 -11.50 17.02 -6.19
C ASP A 430 -10.10 17.34 -6.73
N ASN A 431 -9.38 18.30 -6.12
CA ASN A 431 -8.03 18.64 -6.53
C ASN A 431 -7.07 17.49 -6.14
N PRO A 432 -6.41 16.82 -7.10
CA PRO A 432 -5.54 15.68 -6.81
C PRO A 432 -4.30 16.06 -6.00
N CYS A 433 -3.89 17.33 -5.99
CA CYS A 433 -2.79 17.80 -5.15
C CYS A 433 -3.22 18.08 -3.70
N ASP A 434 -4.52 18.11 -3.39
CA ASP A 434 -5.02 18.40 -2.05
C ASP A 434 -5.11 17.14 -1.18
N LEU A 435 -4.40 17.17 -0.05
CA LEU A 435 -4.26 16.04 0.87
C LEU A 435 -5.27 16.09 2.03
N MET A 436 -6.21 17.03 2.03
CA MET A 436 -7.16 17.15 3.13
C MET A 436 -8.24 16.08 3.07
N LEU A 437 -8.59 15.57 4.25
CA LEU A 437 -9.64 14.58 4.44
C LEU A 437 -10.74 15.16 5.32
N GLN A 438 -11.96 14.74 5.06
CA GLN A 438 -13.11 14.90 5.93
C GLN A 438 -13.45 13.53 6.53
N ILE A 439 -13.46 13.45 7.85
CA ILE A 439 -13.65 12.20 8.59
C ILE A 439 -14.88 12.35 9.48
N TRP A 440 -15.86 11.48 9.27
CA TRP A 440 -17.04 11.39 10.14
C TRP A 440 -16.88 10.24 11.10
N SER A 441 -17.02 10.53 12.39
CA SER A 441 -16.89 9.53 13.44
C SER A 441 -18.03 9.61 14.44
N ARG A 442 -18.28 8.51 15.14
CA ARG A 442 -19.31 8.43 16.18
C ARG A 442 -18.88 7.59 17.36
N ALA A 443 -19.53 7.83 18.49
CA ALA A 443 -19.42 7.00 19.68
C ALA A 443 -20.75 6.95 20.43
N GLU A 444 -21.12 5.76 20.91
CA GLU A 444 -22.27 5.64 21.82
C GLU A 444 -21.95 6.26 23.17
N ARG A 445 -22.86 7.05 23.74
CA ARG A 445 -22.66 7.61 25.08
C ARG A 445 -23.15 6.63 26.14
N PRO A 446 -22.59 6.64 27.36
CA PRO A 446 -21.60 7.59 27.88
C PRO A 446 -20.17 7.01 28.01
N LEU A 447 -19.21 7.89 28.33
CA LEU A 447 -17.83 7.52 28.73
C LEU A 447 -17.02 6.77 27.66
N ARG A 448 -17.37 6.94 26.38
CA ARG A 448 -16.56 6.42 25.28
C ARG A 448 -15.51 7.42 24.88
N TRP A 449 -14.39 6.91 24.38
CA TRP A 449 -13.35 7.72 23.79
C TRP A 449 -12.62 6.89 22.76
N PHE A 450 -12.02 7.56 21.79
CA PHE A 450 -11.18 6.91 20.79
C PHE A 450 -10.18 7.90 20.21
N ARG A 451 -9.06 7.38 19.73
CA ARG A 451 -8.01 8.09 19.00
C ARG A 451 -7.96 7.53 17.59
N VAL A 452 -8.05 8.42 16.62
CA VAL A 452 -7.95 8.12 15.19
C VAL A 452 -6.56 8.51 14.72
N GLU A 453 -5.90 7.65 13.96
CA GLU A 453 -4.76 8.01 13.12
C GLU A 453 -5.20 8.08 11.66
N TRP A 454 -4.61 9.01 10.93
CA TRP A 454 -4.83 9.16 9.50
C TRP A 454 -3.50 9.37 8.79
N ARG A 455 -3.38 8.80 7.60
CA ARG A 455 -2.21 8.91 6.71
C ARG A 455 -2.71 9.14 5.29
N VAL A 456 -1.95 9.90 4.53
CA VAL A 456 -2.21 10.23 3.13
C VAL A 456 -0.93 9.98 2.36
N TYR A 457 -1.08 9.33 1.22
CA TYR A 457 0.01 8.95 0.33
C TYR A 457 -0.08 9.73 -0.97
N SER A 458 1.06 9.95 -1.62
CA SER A 458 1.16 10.48 -2.97
C SER A 458 1.74 9.42 -3.91
N THR A 459 1.56 9.62 -5.21
CA THR A 459 2.14 8.77 -6.23
C THR A 459 3.58 9.20 -6.53
N GLU A 460 4.49 8.23 -6.54
CA GLU A 460 5.86 8.36 -7.03
C GLU A 460 6.07 7.34 -8.14
N ILE A 461 6.44 7.80 -9.35
CA ILE A 461 6.73 6.90 -10.46
C ILE A 461 8.16 6.38 -10.29
N ARG A 462 8.32 5.06 -10.11
CA ARG A 462 9.61 4.38 -10.11
C ARG A 462 9.82 3.63 -11.42
N GLN A 463 11.06 3.62 -11.90
CA GLN A 463 11.46 2.84 -13.08
C GLN A 463 12.55 1.87 -12.62
N ILE A 464 12.19 0.61 -12.51
CA ILE A 464 13.07 -0.48 -12.09
C ILE A 464 13.09 -1.50 -13.22
N SER A 465 14.29 -1.98 -13.57
CA SER A 465 14.52 -2.93 -14.66
C SER A 465 15.26 -4.13 -14.09
N ILE A 466 14.54 -5.00 -13.37
CA ILE A 466 15.16 -6.20 -12.77
C ILE A 466 15.81 -7.06 -13.85
N ILE A 467 15.22 -7.13 -15.05
CA ILE A 467 15.72 -7.95 -16.15
C ILE A 467 17.22 -7.70 -16.41
N ASP A 468 17.70 -6.45 -16.24
CA ASP A 468 19.10 -6.04 -16.42
C ASP A 468 20.06 -6.56 -15.34
N GLU A 469 19.52 -6.89 -14.17
CA GLU A 469 20.25 -7.42 -13.02
C GLU A 469 20.34 -8.95 -13.02
N LEU A 470 19.51 -9.62 -13.84
CA LEU A 470 19.42 -11.08 -13.89
C LEU A 470 20.68 -11.70 -14.50
N SER A 471 21.07 -12.83 -13.93
CA SER A 471 22.16 -13.64 -14.47
C SER A 471 21.76 -14.28 -15.81
N ALA A 472 22.69 -14.31 -16.76
CA ALA A 472 22.51 -14.96 -18.05
C ALA A 472 23.46 -16.14 -18.20
N TYR A 473 23.02 -17.18 -18.91
CA TYR A 473 23.89 -18.28 -19.32
C TYR A 473 24.09 -18.26 -20.84
N VAL A 474 25.25 -18.75 -21.29
CA VAL A 474 25.61 -18.72 -22.71
C VAL A 474 25.25 -20.05 -23.36
N VAL A 475 24.43 -20.00 -24.40
CA VAL A 475 24.19 -21.15 -25.28
C VAL A 475 25.14 -21.03 -26.47
N THR A 476 26.18 -21.86 -26.50
CA THR A 476 27.02 -22.00 -27.68
C THR A 476 26.36 -22.99 -28.63
N GLY A 477 26.03 -22.55 -29.85
CA GLY A 477 25.35 -23.37 -30.87
C GLY A 477 25.98 -24.75 -31.04
N SER A 478 25.13 -25.78 -31.02
CA SER A 478 25.49 -27.20 -31.19
C SER A 478 25.66 -27.61 -32.64
#